data_AF-A0A238BKU9-F1
#
_entry.id   AF-A0A238BKU9-F1
#
_cell.length_a   1.000
_cell.length_b   1.000
_cell.length_c   1.000
_cell.angle_alpha   90.00
_cell.angle_beta   90.00
_cell.angle_gamma   90.00
#
_symmetry.space_group_name_H-M   'P 1'
#
loop_
_entity.id
_entity.type
_entity.pdbx_description
1 polymer ?
#
loop_
_entity_poly.entity_id
_entity_poly.type
_entity_poly.pdbx_seq_one_letter_code
_entity_poly.pdbx_strand_id
1 'polypeptide(L)'
;PLILRSTGDLSRKDENDFNNHFYKGECHERYHKLISFVSKFLNEYKGISKFVMIWLSMIAHDTANGLYRTDKYFANFFREHVNNLNNSFIFVMGDHGLRFGKIRATSPGLIEDNNPFFMIALPKYLRSNEQLILNLKRNSRRHTSHFDFYATLYDIARYARNDNFRKWNEYDFSFLNHQ
;
A
#
# COMPACT_ATOMS: atom_id res chain seq x y z
N PRO A 1 -28.72 -0.18 -3.76
CA PRO A 1 -28.37 -0.18 -5.19
C PRO A 1 -28.87 1.10 -5.87
N LEU A 2 -27.96 2.00 -6.23
CA LEU A 2 -28.28 3.15 -7.09
C LEU A 2 -28.32 2.64 -8.53
N ILE A 3 -29.51 2.55 -9.12
CA ILE A 3 -29.68 2.24 -10.54
C ILE A 3 -29.64 3.58 -11.28
N LEU A 4 -28.50 3.92 -11.87
CA LEU A 4 -28.41 5.04 -12.80
C LEU A 4 -28.92 4.56 -14.17
N ARG A 5 -30.14 4.94 -14.53
CA ARG A 5 -30.61 4.85 -15.92
C ARG A 5 -30.06 6.04 -16.68
N SER A 6 -29.06 5.80 -17.54
CA SER A 6 -28.68 6.75 -18.59
C SER A 6 -29.75 6.70 -19.70
N THR A 7 -30.29 7.84 -20.10
CA THR A 7 -31.24 7.97 -21.22
C THR A 7 -30.57 8.42 -22.52
N GLY A 8 -29.24 8.47 -22.57
CA GLY A 8 -28.47 8.76 -23.78
C GLY A 8 -27.96 7.49 -24.46
N ASP A 9 -27.75 7.55 -25.78
CA ASP A 9 -27.09 6.49 -26.54
C ASP A 9 -25.74 6.16 -25.89
N LEU A 10 -25.63 4.96 -25.32
CA LEU A 10 -24.40 4.46 -24.73
C LEU A 10 -23.40 4.23 -25.87
N SER A 11 -22.17 4.73 -25.72
CA SER A 11 -21.13 4.34 -26.66
C SER A 11 -20.87 2.84 -26.52
N ARG A 12 -20.38 2.20 -27.59
CA ARG A 12 -20.00 0.77 -27.55
C ARG A 12 -19.00 0.45 -26.43
N LYS A 13 -18.20 1.44 -26.02
CA LYS A 13 -17.29 1.32 -24.87
C LYS A 13 -18.07 1.26 -23.55
N ASP A 14 -19.06 2.13 -23.38
CA ASP A 14 -19.88 2.17 -22.17
C ASP A 14 -20.71 0.88 -22.03
N GLU A 15 -21.30 0.38 -23.12
CA GLU A 15 -22.01 -0.92 -23.12
C GLU A 15 -21.10 -2.09 -22.69
N ASN A 16 -19.86 -2.10 -23.17
CA ASN A 16 -18.89 -3.11 -22.77
C ASN A 16 -18.50 -2.98 -21.29
N ASP A 17 -18.30 -1.77 -20.78
CA ASP A 17 -18.03 -1.53 -19.36
C ASP A 17 -19.21 -1.99 -18.48
N PHE A 18 -20.45 -1.65 -18.86
CA PHE A 18 -21.64 -2.12 -18.15
C PHE A 18 -21.76 -3.65 -18.19
N ASN A 19 -21.53 -4.28 -19.34
CA ASN A 19 -21.57 -5.73 -19.43
C ASN A 19 -20.49 -6.39 -18.57
N ASN A 20 -19.28 -5.88 -18.58
CA ASN A 20 -18.15 -6.46 -17.84
C ASN A 20 -18.25 -6.26 -16.32
N HIS A 21 -18.79 -5.13 -15.87
CA HIS A 21 -18.78 -4.76 -14.45
C HIS A 21 -20.13 -4.87 -13.75
N PHE A 22 -21.24 -4.63 -14.45
CA PHE A 22 -22.59 -4.64 -13.86
C PHE A 22 -23.37 -5.92 -14.15
N TYR A 23 -23.37 -6.39 -15.40
CA TYR A 23 -24.22 -7.53 -15.79
C TYR A 23 -23.52 -8.89 -15.68
N LYS A 24 -22.23 -8.96 -16.01
CA LYS A 24 -21.41 -10.18 -15.89
C LYS A 24 -20.33 -10.09 -14.80
N GLY A 25 -20.20 -8.92 -14.17
CA GLY A 25 -19.20 -8.69 -13.13
C GLY A 25 -19.54 -9.40 -11.82
N GLU A 26 -18.52 -9.78 -11.06
CA GLU A 26 -18.74 -10.17 -9.65
C GLU A 26 -19.17 -8.94 -8.85
N CYS A 27 -20.13 -9.09 -7.93
CA CYS A 27 -20.52 -8.02 -7.01
C CYS A 27 -19.35 -7.53 -6.13
N HIS A 28 -18.34 -8.38 -5.94
CA HIS A 28 -17.11 -8.08 -5.21
C HIS A 28 -15.90 -8.25 -6.12
N GLU A 29 -15.11 -7.19 -6.25
CA GLU A 29 -13.79 -7.28 -6.88
C GLU A 29 -12.75 -8.03 -6.04
N ARG A 30 -11.65 -8.42 -6.68
CA ARG A 30 -10.57 -9.22 -6.08
C ARG A 30 -10.02 -8.63 -4.76
N TYR A 31 -9.88 -7.31 -4.67
CA TYR A 31 -9.38 -6.67 -3.44
C TYR A 31 -10.35 -6.84 -2.26
N HIS A 32 -11.67 -6.91 -2.48
CA HIS A 32 -12.63 -7.14 -1.40
C HIS A 32 -12.38 -8.50 -0.73
N LYS A 33 -12.21 -9.55 -1.55
CA LYS A 33 -11.93 -10.91 -1.09
C LYS A 33 -10.59 -10.97 -0.33
N LEU A 34 -9.54 -10.36 -0.89
CA LEU A 34 -8.21 -10.34 -0.28
C LEU A 34 -8.21 -9.61 1.07
N ILE A 35 -8.78 -8.41 1.13
CA ILE A 35 -8.84 -7.61 2.37
C ILE A 35 -9.77 -8.27 3.41
N SER A 36 -10.87 -8.92 2.99
CA SER A 36 -11.70 -9.71 3.91
C SER A 36 -10.93 -10.89 4.51
N PHE A 37 -10.07 -11.55 3.73
CA PHE A 37 -9.17 -12.59 4.26
C PHE A 37 -8.17 -12.01 5.27
N VAL A 38 -7.57 -10.85 4.97
CA VAL A 38 -6.64 -10.18 5.90
C VAL A 38 -7.37 -9.79 7.20
N SER A 39 -8.60 -9.29 7.11
CA SER A 39 -9.44 -8.99 8.27
C SER A 39 -9.61 -10.21 9.19
N LYS A 40 -9.96 -11.37 8.60
CA LYS A 40 -10.05 -12.64 9.34
C LYS A 40 -8.70 -13.03 9.96
N PHE A 41 -7.62 -12.99 9.18
CA PHE A 41 -6.27 -13.30 9.66
C PHE A 41 -5.85 -12.43 10.85
N LEU A 42 -6.15 -11.13 10.84
CA LEU A 42 -5.86 -10.24 11.96
C LEU A 42 -6.64 -10.62 13.23
N ASN A 43 -7.89 -11.06 13.06
CA ASN A 43 -8.80 -11.35 14.17
C ASN A 43 -8.61 -12.74 14.81
N GLU A 44 -8.26 -13.77 14.02
CA GLU A 44 -8.14 -15.15 14.51
C GLU A 44 -6.88 -15.37 15.35
N TYR A 45 -5.73 -14.84 14.92
CA TYR A 45 -4.43 -15.19 15.48
C TYR A 45 -3.98 -14.24 16.60
N LYS A 46 -4.71 -14.16 17.72
CA LYS A 46 -4.37 -13.23 18.82
C LYS A 46 -3.10 -13.64 19.58
N GLY A 47 -2.34 -12.67 20.08
CA GLY A 47 -1.17 -12.89 20.94
C GLY A 47 0.12 -13.36 20.24
N ILE A 48 0.07 -13.67 18.94
CA ILE A 48 1.26 -14.04 18.16
C ILE A 48 1.69 -12.92 17.20
N SER A 49 3.01 -12.83 16.97
CA SER A 49 3.60 -11.98 15.95
C SER A 49 3.15 -12.42 14.56
N LYS A 50 2.80 -11.45 13.71
CA LYS A 50 2.27 -11.69 12.36
C LYS A 50 3.14 -10.99 11.33
N PHE A 51 3.28 -11.62 10.16
CA PHE A 51 3.83 -11.02 8.96
C PHE A 51 2.84 -11.24 7.82
N VAL A 52 2.52 -10.19 7.08
CA VAL A 52 1.62 -10.24 5.92
C VAL A 52 2.19 -9.37 4.83
N MET A 53 2.26 -9.94 3.63
CA MET A 53 2.52 -9.20 2.40
C MET A 53 1.28 -9.31 1.51
N ILE A 54 0.74 -8.17 1.09
CA ILE A 54 -0.46 -8.08 0.26
C ILE A 54 -0.07 -7.44 -1.07
N TRP A 55 -0.34 -8.13 -2.18
CA TRP A 55 -0.04 -7.63 -3.52
C TRP A 55 -1.34 -7.31 -4.27
N LEU A 56 -1.59 -6.03 -4.56
CA LEU A 56 -2.86 -5.52 -5.09
C LEU A 56 -2.77 -5.13 -6.58
N SER A 57 -2.55 -6.10 -7.47
CA SER A 57 -2.26 -5.83 -8.89
C SER A 57 -3.37 -5.13 -9.68
N MET A 58 -4.64 -5.21 -9.26
CA MET A 58 -5.76 -4.82 -10.14
C MET A 58 -6.38 -3.47 -9.83
N ILE A 59 -5.95 -2.81 -8.74
CA ILE A 59 -6.59 -1.57 -8.31
C ILE A 59 -6.22 -0.41 -9.24
N ALA A 60 -4.93 -0.24 -9.56
CA ALA A 60 -4.43 0.96 -10.25
C ALA A 60 -3.42 0.66 -11.37
N HIS A 61 -3.36 -0.58 -11.84
CA HIS A 61 -2.31 -0.99 -12.78
C HIS A 61 -2.47 -0.38 -14.17
N ASP A 62 -3.68 -0.39 -14.73
CA ASP A 62 -3.92 0.04 -16.11
C ASP A 62 -4.44 1.49 -16.22
N THR A 63 -4.85 2.08 -15.11
CA THR A 63 -5.52 3.39 -15.09
C THR A 63 -5.34 4.12 -13.77
N ALA A 64 -5.15 5.45 -13.84
CA ALA A 64 -5.07 6.33 -12.68
C ALA A 64 -6.40 6.39 -11.88
N ASN A 65 -7.53 6.07 -12.52
CA ASN A 65 -8.85 6.24 -11.91
C ASN A 65 -9.25 5.12 -10.94
N GLY A 66 -8.48 4.04 -10.87
CA GLY A 66 -8.87 2.86 -10.09
C GLY A 66 -8.71 3.00 -8.58
N LEU A 67 -7.94 3.99 -8.09
CA LEU A 67 -7.72 4.22 -6.66
C LEU A 67 -8.94 4.82 -5.96
N TYR A 68 -9.65 5.77 -6.58
CA TYR A 68 -10.72 6.52 -5.91
C TYR A 68 -11.86 5.63 -5.42
N ARG A 69 -12.21 4.58 -6.18
CA ARG A 69 -13.28 3.64 -5.83
C ARG A 69 -12.92 2.71 -4.67
N THR A 70 -11.64 2.53 -4.35
CA THR A 70 -11.19 1.65 -3.26
C THR A 70 -10.91 2.42 -1.97
N ASP A 71 -10.67 3.73 -2.03
CA ASP A 71 -10.25 4.59 -0.91
C ASP A 71 -11.11 4.37 0.35
N LYS A 72 -12.43 4.55 0.24
CA LYS A 72 -13.36 4.38 1.37
C LYS A 72 -13.29 2.98 1.99
N TYR A 73 -13.13 1.95 1.17
CA TYR A 73 -13.07 0.56 1.63
C TYR A 73 -11.79 0.30 2.45
N PHE A 74 -10.64 0.74 1.95
CA PHE A 74 -9.36 0.62 2.66
C PHE A 74 -9.34 1.47 3.93
N ALA A 75 -9.85 2.71 3.86
CA ALA A 75 -9.95 3.57 5.04
C ALA A 75 -10.80 2.92 6.15
N ASN A 76 -11.91 2.28 5.78
CA ASN A 76 -12.75 1.56 6.74
C ASN A 76 -12.02 0.33 7.31
N PHE A 77 -11.34 -0.45 6.49
CA PHE A 77 -10.52 -1.58 6.95
C PHE A 77 -9.50 -1.15 8.01
N PHE A 78 -8.73 -0.08 7.76
CA PHE A 78 -7.74 0.39 8.73
C PHE A 78 -8.37 0.94 10.01
N ARG A 79 -9.53 1.62 9.93
CA ARG A 79 -10.27 2.08 11.11
C ARG A 79 -10.78 0.91 11.95
N GLU A 80 -11.35 -0.10 11.32
CA GLU A 80 -11.86 -1.31 11.99
C GLU A 80 -10.73 -2.08 12.69
N HIS A 81 -9.57 -2.20 12.05
CA HIS A 81 -8.44 -2.97 12.56
C HIS A 81 -7.40 -2.13 13.32
N VAL A 82 -7.68 -0.87 13.64
CA VAL A 82 -6.71 0.02 14.31
C VAL A 82 -6.11 -0.60 15.57
N ASN A 83 -6.94 -1.29 16.36
CA ASN A 83 -6.49 -1.96 17.60
C ASN A 83 -5.60 -3.17 17.33
N ASN A 84 -5.91 -3.95 16.28
CA ASN A 84 -5.08 -5.08 15.85
C ASN A 84 -3.71 -4.64 15.35
N LEU A 85 -3.62 -3.42 14.82
CA LEU A 85 -2.44 -2.87 14.14
C LEU A 85 -1.63 -1.90 15.02
N ASN A 86 -2.07 -1.63 16.26
CA ASN A 86 -1.42 -0.66 17.16
C ASN A 86 0.07 -0.97 17.42
N ASN A 87 0.47 -2.24 17.37
CA ASN A 87 1.86 -2.67 17.61
C ASN A 87 2.56 -3.11 16.31
N SER A 88 2.07 -2.69 15.15
CA SER A 88 2.55 -3.13 13.84
C SER A 88 3.25 -2.00 13.08
N PHE A 89 4.32 -2.35 12.37
CA PHE A 89 4.77 -1.57 11.23
C PHE A 89 3.84 -1.85 10.06
N ILE A 90 3.33 -0.81 9.41
CA ILE A 90 2.52 -0.92 8.21
C ILE A 90 3.22 -0.15 7.10
N PHE A 91 3.36 -0.80 5.95
CA PHE A 91 3.92 -0.22 4.75
C PHE A 91 2.86 -0.28 3.65
N VAL A 92 2.60 0.85 2.99
CA VAL A 92 1.76 0.92 1.79
C VAL A 92 2.61 1.47 0.69
N MET A 93 2.80 0.69 -0.38
CA MET A 93 3.76 1.03 -1.42
C MET A 93 3.31 0.60 -2.81
N GLY A 94 3.73 1.35 -3.82
CA GLY A 94 3.77 0.89 -5.21
C GLY A 94 5.09 0.20 -5.51
N ASP A 95 5.05 -0.84 -6.35
CA ASP A 95 6.25 -1.38 -7.00
C ASP A 95 6.73 -0.46 -8.13
N HIS A 96 5.79 0.23 -8.79
CA HIS A 96 6.02 1.26 -9.80
C HIS A 96 4.86 2.29 -9.81
N GLY A 97 5.01 3.42 -10.50
CA GLY A 97 3.91 4.34 -10.78
C GLY A 97 3.04 3.88 -11.97
N LEU A 98 2.22 4.76 -12.56
CA LEU A 98 1.37 4.32 -13.68
C LEU A 98 2.19 4.09 -14.97
N ARG A 99 2.52 2.83 -15.28
CA ARG A 99 3.36 2.45 -16.44
C ARG A 99 2.68 2.51 -17.80
N PHE A 100 1.36 2.72 -17.85
CA PHE A 100 0.58 2.57 -19.08
C PHE A 100 -0.33 3.75 -19.37
N GLY A 101 -0.78 3.83 -20.63
CA GLY A 101 -1.79 4.78 -21.07
C GLY A 101 -1.26 6.19 -21.35
N LYS A 102 -2.20 7.08 -21.74
CA LYS A 102 -1.86 8.44 -22.20
C LYS A 102 -1.22 9.31 -21.12
N ILE A 103 -1.57 9.10 -19.85
CA ILE A 103 -1.00 9.83 -18.72
C ILE A 103 0.51 9.58 -18.64
N ARG A 104 0.94 8.32 -18.77
CA ARG A 104 2.35 7.92 -18.75
C ARG A 104 3.21 8.60 -19.81
N ALA A 105 2.62 8.94 -20.96
CA ALA A 105 3.31 9.61 -22.07
C ALA A 105 3.54 11.11 -21.83
N THR A 106 2.93 11.69 -20.80
CA THR A 106 3.17 13.09 -20.40
C THR A 106 4.44 13.21 -19.56
N SER A 107 5.07 14.39 -19.54
CA SER A 107 6.25 14.63 -18.70
C SER A 107 5.98 14.37 -17.20
N PRO A 108 4.85 14.80 -16.61
CA PRO A 108 4.50 14.41 -15.24
C PRO A 108 4.32 12.90 -15.08
N GLY A 109 3.67 12.22 -16.03
CA GLY A 109 3.46 10.77 -15.96
C GLY A 109 4.76 9.95 -15.99
N LEU A 110 5.79 10.41 -16.71
CA LEU A 110 7.13 9.80 -16.66
C LEU A 110 7.78 9.94 -15.28
N ILE A 111 7.59 11.08 -14.62
CA ILE A 111 8.10 11.30 -13.25
C ILE A 111 7.34 10.41 -12.27
N GLU A 112 6.01 10.40 -12.34
CA GLU A 112 5.16 9.58 -11.46
C GLU A 112 5.44 8.07 -11.61
N ASP A 113 5.73 7.59 -12.82
CA ASP A 113 6.13 6.20 -13.06
C ASP A 113 7.36 5.78 -12.23
N ASN A 114 8.34 6.67 -12.14
CA ASN A 114 9.59 6.45 -11.40
C ASN A 114 9.51 6.92 -9.94
N ASN A 115 8.35 7.39 -9.49
CA ASN A 115 8.12 7.89 -8.14
C ASN A 115 6.90 7.20 -7.50
N PRO A 116 6.94 5.87 -7.29
CA PRO A 116 5.83 5.15 -6.69
C PRO A 116 5.54 5.67 -5.28
N PHE A 117 4.26 5.64 -4.92
CA PHE A 117 3.80 6.00 -3.58
C PHE A 117 4.46 5.11 -2.51
N PHE A 118 4.85 5.70 -1.38
CA PHE A 118 5.36 4.98 -0.22
C PHE A 118 4.92 5.67 1.08
N MET A 119 4.29 4.89 1.97
CA MET A 119 3.83 5.34 3.28
C MET A 119 4.19 4.32 4.35
N ILE A 120 4.57 4.84 5.52
CA ILE A 120 4.89 4.05 6.71
C ILE A 120 3.98 4.49 7.86
N ALA A 121 3.35 3.54 8.54
CA ALA A 121 2.76 3.74 9.86
C ALA A 121 3.55 2.93 10.90
N LEU A 122 3.95 3.60 11.98
CA LEU A 122 4.72 2.97 13.05
C LEU A 122 3.83 2.35 14.14
N PRO A 123 4.33 1.31 14.83
CA PRO A 123 3.80 0.89 16.12
C PRO A 123 3.62 2.09 17.05
N LYS A 124 2.48 2.16 17.75
CA LYS A 124 2.08 3.30 18.58
C LYS A 124 3.16 3.67 19.60
N TYR A 125 3.78 2.69 20.23
CA TYR A 125 4.83 2.90 21.24
C TYR A 125 6.15 3.45 20.66
N LEU A 126 6.38 3.31 19.36
CA LEU A 126 7.58 3.86 18.69
C LEU A 126 7.40 5.30 18.21
N ARG A 127 6.17 5.82 18.21
CA ARG A 127 5.90 7.19 17.74
C ARG A 127 6.47 8.28 18.64
N SER A 128 6.83 7.95 19.88
CA SER A 128 7.53 8.84 20.81
C SER A 128 9.06 8.75 20.70
N ASN A 129 9.61 7.87 19.85
CA ASN A 129 11.05 7.80 19.64
C ASN A 129 11.51 8.93 18.71
N GLU A 130 12.13 9.96 19.29
CA GLU A 130 12.53 11.17 18.56
C GLU A 130 13.49 10.88 17.41
N GLN A 131 14.50 10.02 17.63
CA GLN A 131 15.48 9.66 16.60
C GLN A 131 14.80 8.99 15.40
N LEU A 132 13.92 8.01 15.65
CA LEU A 132 13.17 7.33 14.59
C LEU A 132 12.32 8.31 13.79
N ILE A 133 11.57 9.19 14.48
CA ILE A 133 10.71 10.17 13.82
C ILE A 133 11.53 11.17 13.00
N LEU A 134 12.68 11.62 13.51
CA LEU A 134 13.60 12.50 12.78
C LEU A 134 14.16 11.81 11.54
N ASN A 135 14.57 10.55 11.64
CA ASN A 135 15.06 9.76 10.50
C ASN A 135 13.98 9.64 9.41
N LEU A 136 12.74 9.28 9.77
CA LEU A 136 11.63 9.18 8.83
C LEU A 136 11.30 10.51 8.16
N LYS A 137 11.27 11.62 8.92
CA LYS A 137 11.02 12.97 8.36
C LYS A 137 12.14 13.44 7.41
N ARG A 138 13.39 13.04 7.67
CA ARG A 138 14.52 13.32 6.77
C ARG A 138 14.39 12.49 5.50
N ASN A 139 14.13 11.18 5.64
CA ASN A 139 14.00 10.27 4.51
C ASN A 139 12.79 10.59 3.63
N SER A 140 11.69 11.10 4.20
CA SER A 140 10.54 11.57 3.42
C SER A 140 10.83 12.78 2.54
N ARG A 141 12.02 13.39 2.65
CA ARG A 141 12.50 14.51 1.83
C ARG A 141 13.75 14.13 1.02
N ARG A 142 14.13 12.86 1.03
CA ARG A 142 15.26 12.31 0.28
C ARG A 142 14.74 11.37 -0.79
N HIS A 143 15.57 11.12 -1.79
CA HIS A 143 15.31 10.06 -2.73
C HIS A 143 15.59 8.72 -2.04
N THR A 144 14.56 7.88 -1.95
CA THR A 144 14.63 6.51 -1.40
C THR A 144 14.22 5.53 -2.48
N SER A 145 14.75 4.32 -2.40
CA SER A 145 14.53 3.23 -3.34
C SER A 145 13.97 1.98 -2.64
N HIS A 146 13.58 0.97 -3.42
CA HIS A 146 13.20 -0.33 -2.87
C HIS A 146 14.33 -1.02 -2.10
N PHE A 147 15.60 -0.69 -2.38
CA PHE A 147 16.75 -1.17 -1.60
C PHE A 147 16.75 -0.60 -0.18
N ASP A 148 16.36 0.67 -0.01
CA ASP A 148 16.23 1.29 1.30
C ASP A 148 15.07 0.67 2.10
N PHE A 149 13.99 0.26 1.41
CA PHE A 149 12.90 -0.48 2.04
C PHE A 149 13.36 -1.88 2.49
N TYR A 150 14.12 -2.59 1.67
CA TYR A 150 14.73 -3.87 2.07
C TYR A 150 15.64 -3.71 3.29
N ALA A 151 16.52 -2.71 3.29
CA ALA A 151 17.37 -2.38 4.43
C ALA A 151 16.54 -2.04 5.69
N THR A 152 15.42 -1.32 5.54
CA THR A 152 14.49 -1.02 6.63
C THR A 152 13.87 -2.29 7.23
N LEU A 153 13.42 -3.24 6.39
CA LEU A 153 12.89 -4.51 6.86
C LEU A 153 13.96 -5.34 7.59
N TYR A 154 15.19 -5.32 7.07
CA TYR A 154 16.33 -6.00 7.69
C TYR A 154 16.67 -5.38 9.07
N ASP A 155 16.72 -4.05 9.16
CA ASP A 155 16.95 -3.32 10.41
C ASP A 155 15.90 -3.71 11.47
N ILE A 156 14.62 -3.64 11.11
CA ILE A 156 13.50 -4.04 11.98
C ILE A 156 13.66 -5.48 12.48
N ALA A 157 13.98 -6.41 11.57
CA ALA A 157 14.06 -7.83 11.90
C ALA A 157 15.30 -8.19 12.74
N ARG A 158 16.42 -7.46 12.56
CA ARG A 158 17.72 -7.82 13.11
C ARG A 158 18.21 -6.84 14.19
N TYR A 159 18.51 -5.60 13.84
CA TYR A 159 19.16 -4.66 14.75
C TYR A 159 18.16 -4.07 15.74
N ALA A 160 17.05 -3.50 15.25
CA ALA A 160 16.01 -2.96 16.12
C ALA A 160 15.48 -4.03 17.08
N ARG A 161 15.28 -5.27 16.62
CA ARG A 161 14.88 -6.39 17.47
C ARG A 161 15.89 -6.68 18.59
N ASN A 162 17.19 -6.73 18.27
CA ASN A 162 18.25 -7.00 19.26
C ASN A 162 18.35 -5.89 20.32
N ASP A 163 18.10 -4.65 19.93
CA ASP A 163 18.14 -3.48 20.82
C ASP A 163 16.78 -3.16 21.46
N ASN A 164 15.80 -4.07 21.37
CA ASN A 164 14.43 -3.89 21.88
C ASN A 164 13.76 -2.59 21.38
N PHE A 165 14.04 -2.22 20.13
CA PHE A 165 13.53 -1.06 19.39
C PHE A 165 13.84 0.30 20.02
N ARG A 166 14.93 0.38 20.80
CA ARG A 166 15.35 1.62 21.50
C ARG A 166 16.26 2.50 20.65
N LYS A 167 17.10 1.90 19.81
CA LYS A 167 18.11 2.59 18.98
C LYS A 167 17.70 2.55 17.52
N TRP A 168 17.96 3.64 16.81
CA TRP A 168 17.68 3.84 15.39
C TRP A 168 18.83 4.62 14.75
N ASN A 169 20.04 4.11 14.97
CA ASN A 169 21.26 4.70 14.42
C ASN A 169 21.38 4.38 12.93
N GLU A 170 22.20 5.13 12.21
CA GLU A 170 22.53 4.78 10.84
C GLU A 170 23.40 3.51 10.84
N TYR A 171 23.05 2.58 9.94
CA TYR A 171 23.83 1.37 9.68
C TYR A 171 24.28 1.40 8.23
N ASP A 172 25.52 1.00 7.99
CA ASP A 172 26.01 0.81 6.63
C ASP A 172 25.56 -0.55 6.11
N PHE A 173 24.67 -0.53 5.12
CA PHE A 173 24.14 -1.71 4.45
C PHE A 173 24.81 -1.99 3.10
N SER A 174 25.93 -1.34 2.77
CA SER A 174 26.65 -1.54 1.51
C SER A 174 27.02 -3.01 1.25
N PHE A 175 27.24 -3.80 2.31
CA PHE A 175 27.50 -5.24 2.21
C PHE A 175 26.32 -6.07 1.69
N LEU A 176 25.07 -5.57 1.78
CA LEU A 176 23.89 -6.29 1.27
C LEU A 176 23.77 -6.24 -0.25
N ASN A 177 24.47 -5.33 -0.93
CA ASN A 177 24.46 -5.20 -2.39
C ASN A 177 25.41 -6.18 -3.10
N HIS A 178 26.10 -7.04 -2.35
CA HIS A 178 27.09 -8.00 -2.86
C HIS A 178 26.67 -9.48 -2.73
N GLN A 179 25.40 -9.74 -2.40
CA GLN A 179 24.79 -11.09 -2.38
C GLN A 179 23.79 -11.24 -3.52
#